data_AF-A0A9E5GW46-F1
#
_entry.id   AF-A0A9E5GW46-F1
#
_cell.length_a   1.000
_cell.length_b   1.000
_cell.length_c   1.000
_cell.angle_alpha   90.00
_cell.angle_beta   90.00
_cell.angle_gamma   90.00
#
_symmetry.space_group_name_H-M   'P 1'
#
loop_
_entity.id
_entity.type
_entity.pdbx_description
1 polymer ?
#
loop_
_entity_poly.entity_id
_entity_poly.type
_entity_poly.pdbx_seq_one_letter_code
_entity_poly.pdbx_strand_id
1 'polypeptide(L)'
;MKRLLTLSLFAFSMAATSTQAVIVESGSKYPVVVEVYEWKSVCQDKATSTASKVVTGAKGAYEKGGFFAALREGLTGAVTDAGCNKVGQAVVLQKKGDSVNLASGLMIVAYKDPVMAFSRDKKIVNPLPAITKIPESGKLILETRKSSTLGALIGMKGDGGLKVTKK
;
A
#
# COMPACT_ATOMS: atom_id res chain seq x y z
N MET A 1 -1.26 18.76 63.74
CA MET A 1 -0.83 19.24 62.40
C MET A 1 -1.28 18.22 61.36
N LYS A 2 -2.38 18.46 60.64
CA LYS A 2 -2.84 17.58 59.54
C LYS A 2 -2.63 18.32 58.23
N ARG A 3 -1.66 17.88 57.42
CA ARG A 3 -1.36 18.44 56.10
C ARG A 3 -2.40 17.94 55.09
N LEU A 4 -3.19 18.84 54.53
CA LEU A 4 -3.97 18.57 53.32
C LEU A 4 -3.01 18.53 52.14
N LEU A 5 -2.90 17.36 51.48
CA LEU A 5 -2.31 17.26 50.15
C LEU A 5 -3.39 17.58 49.12
N THR A 6 -3.29 18.73 48.48
CA THR A 6 -4.10 19.09 47.31
C THR A 6 -3.58 18.32 46.11
N LEU A 7 -4.32 17.31 45.66
CA LEU A 7 -4.00 16.55 44.45
C LEU A 7 -4.49 17.35 43.23
N SER A 8 -3.59 18.03 42.54
CA SER A 8 -3.87 18.68 41.27
C SER A 8 -4.03 17.62 40.18
N LEU A 9 -5.27 17.30 39.82
CA LEU A 9 -5.59 16.57 38.59
C LEU A 9 -5.23 17.45 37.39
N PHE A 10 -4.06 17.21 36.80
CA PHE A 10 -3.79 17.65 35.43
C PHE A 10 -4.69 16.83 34.50
N ALA A 11 -5.83 17.40 34.13
CA ALA A 11 -6.59 16.93 32.99
C ALA A 11 -5.78 17.24 31.73
N PHE A 12 -4.97 16.27 31.27
CA PHE A 12 -4.47 16.26 29.91
C PHE A 12 -5.68 16.14 28.98
N SER A 13 -6.16 17.29 28.48
CA SER A 13 -7.04 17.32 27.33
C SER A 13 -6.23 16.78 26.15
N MET A 14 -6.28 15.47 25.93
CA MET A 14 -5.91 14.90 24.64
C MET A 14 -6.85 15.53 23.62
N ALA A 15 -6.34 16.50 22.87
CA ALA A 15 -6.97 16.98 21.67
C ALA A 15 -7.11 15.76 20.76
N ALA A 16 -8.31 15.17 20.73
CA ALA A 16 -8.67 14.16 19.76
C ALA A 16 -8.68 14.85 18.39
N THR A 17 -7.55 14.90 17.72
CA THR A 17 -7.50 15.10 16.28
C THR A 17 -8.27 13.94 15.67
N SER A 18 -9.54 14.18 15.33
CA SER A 18 -10.37 13.24 14.60
C SER A 18 -9.73 13.06 13.22
N THR A 19 -8.77 12.15 13.10
CA THR A 19 -8.28 11.71 11.79
C THR A 19 -9.48 11.10 11.08
N GLN A 20 -9.97 11.79 10.04
CA GLN A 20 -11.09 11.29 9.26
C GLN A 20 -10.65 9.96 8.63
N ALA A 21 -11.47 8.92 8.83
CA ALA A 21 -11.22 7.62 8.25
C ALA A 21 -11.66 7.62 6.78
N VAL A 22 -10.77 7.21 5.90
CA VAL A 22 -11.02 7.04 4.47
C VAL A 22 -11.13 5.54 4.17
N ILE A 23 -12.16 5.17 3.41
CA ILE A 23 -12.35 3.79 2.97
C ILE A 23 -11.42 3.52 1.79
N VAL A 24 -10.55 2.52 1.93
CA VAL A 24 -9.76 1.97 0.83
C VAL A 24 -10.33 0.61 0.46
N GLU A 25 -10.88 0.49 -0.75
CA GLU A 25 -11.54 -0.72 -1.24
C GLU A 25 -10.77 -1.38 -2.38
N SER A 26 -10.72 -2.70 -2.37
CA SER A 26 -10.18 -3.48 -3.48
C SER A 26 -11.17 -3.52 -4.65
N GLY A 27 -10.75 -2.99 -5.79
CA GLY A 27 -11.39 -3.23 -7.08
C GLY A 27 -10.86 -4.50 -7.78
N SER A 28 -9.88 -5.19 -7.19
CA SER A 28 -9.24 -6.35 -7.81
C SER A 28 -9.90 -7.67 -7.42
N LYS A 29 -9.92 -8.62 -8.35
CA LYS A 29 -10.35 -10.00 -8.08
C LYS A 29 -9.30 -10.81 -7.30
N TYR A 30 -8.05 -10.34 -7.26
CA TYR A 30 -6.93 -11.00 -6.58
C TYR A 30 -6.61 -10.31 -5.27
N PRO A 31 -5.84 -10.96 -4.38
CA PRO A 31 -5.48 -10.36 -3.11
C PRO A 31 -4.60 -9.13 -3.31
N VAL A 32 -4.85 -8.10 -2.52
CA VAL A 32 -4.14 -6.82 -2.54
C VAL A 32 -3.55 -6.58 -1.16
N VAL A 33 -2.24 -6.40 -1.11
CA VAL A 33 -1.54 -5.90 0.07
C VAL A 33 -1.63 -4.38 0.05
N VAL A 34 -2.04 -3.80 1.16
CA VAL A 34 -2.10 -2.36 1.41
C VAL A 34 -1.15 -2.05 2.56
N GLU A 35 -0.11 -1.29 2.26
CA GLU A 35 0.83 -0.79 3.24
C GLU A 35 0.64 0.71 3.41
N VAL A 36 0.73 1.17 4.66
CA VAL A 36 0.54 2.58 5.01
C VAL A 36 1.87 3.18 5.43
N TYR A 37 2.12 4.41 5.01
CA TYR A 37 3.36 5.14 5.25
C TYR A 37 3.06 6.59 5.62
N GLU A 38 4.00 7.22 6.31
CA GLU A 38 3.98 8.67 6.51
C GLU A 38 4.00 9.40 5.16
N TRP A 39 3.16 10.42 5.02
CA TRP A 39 3.17 11.25 3.83
C TRP A 39 4.32 12.26 3.86
N LYS A 40 5.15 12.24 2.81
CA LYS A 40 6.09 13.31 2.47
C LYS A 40 5.99 13.54 0.96
N SER A 41 5.99 14.78 0.48
CA SER A 41 5.88 15.05 -0.97
C SER A 41 6.99 14.38 -1.78
N VAL A 42 8.23 14.42 -1.25
CA VAL A 42 9.42 13.78 -1.83
C VAL A 42 9.31 12.25 -1.91
N CYS A 43 8.48 11.66 -1.04
CA CYS A 43 8.29 10.22 -0.95
C CYS A 43 7.54 9.64 -2.13
N GLN A 44 6.46 10.29 -2.59
CA GLN A 44 5.61 9.72 -3.64
C GLN A 44 6.35 9.54 -4.96
N ASP A 45 7.09 10.55 -5.40
CA ASP A 45 7.75 10.54 -6.70
C ASP A 45 8.93 9.55 -6.73
N LYS A 46 9.74 9.55 -5.66
CA LYS A 46 10.85 8.59 -5.51
C LYS A 46 10.33 7.16 -5.39
N ALA A 47 9.33 6.92 -4.54
CA ALA A 47 8.76 5.58 -4.36
C ALA A 47 8.15 5.06 -5.67
N THR A 48 7.45 5.90 -6.44
CA THR A 48 6.84 5.51 -7.73
C THR A 48 7.91 5.13 -8.77
N SER A 49 8.97 5.93 -8.88
CA SER A 49 10.08 5.68 -9.79
C SER A 49 10.84 4.41 -9.42
N THR A 50 11.20 4.25 -8.14
CA THR A 50 11.98 3.10 -7.66
C THR A 50 11.16 1.81 -7.68
N ALA A 51 9.88 1.84 -7.29
CA ALA A 51 9.01 0.68 -7.37
C ALA A 51 8.86 0.16 -8.82
N SER A 52 8.78 1.07 -9.79
CA SER A 52 8.73 0.70 -11.21
C SER A 52 10.03 0.02 -11.66
N LYS A 53 11.18 0.49 -11.19
CA LYS A 53 12.50 -0.13 -11.45
C LYS A 53 12.61 -1.52 -10.80
N VAL A 54 12.16 -1.68 -9.56
CA VAL A 54 12.14 -2.96 -8.85
C VAL A 54 11.31 -3.99 -9.60
N VAL A 55 10.09 -3.62 -10.01
CA VAL A 55 9.20 -4.53 -10.77
C VAL A 55 9.83 -4.90 -12.12
N THR A 56 10.50 -3.96 -12.79
CA THR A 56 11.16 -4.21 -14.08
C THR A 56 12.42 -5.08 -13.92
N GLY A 57 13.25 -4.81 -12.92
CA GLY A 57 14.47 -5.57 -12.62
C GLY A 57 14.19 -6.98 -12.07
N ALA A 58 13.07 -7.16 -11.35
CA ALA A 58 12.64 -8.45 -10.85
C ALA A 58 12.30 -9.43 -11.99
N LYS A 59 12.07 -8.99 -13.24
CA LYS A 59 11.81 -9.87 -14.39
C LYS A 59 12.86 -11.00 -14.51
N GLY A 60 14.15 -10.71 -14.26
CA GLY A 60 15.22 -11.71 -14.30
C GLY A 60 15.22 -12.72 -13.14
N ALA A 61 14.54 -12.42 -12.03
CA ALA A 61 14.41 -13.30 -10.87
C ALA A 61 13.17 -14.21 -10.95
N TYR A 62 12.19 -13.89 -11.82
CA TYR A 62 10.98 -14.70 -12.05
C TYR A 62 11.30 -16.14 -12.43
N GLU A 63 12.29 -16.33 -13.30
CA GLU A 63 12.72 -17.63 -13.79
C GLU A 63 13.42 -18.49 -12.72
N LYS A 64 13.81 -17.90 -11.58
CA LYS A 64 14.60 -18.55 -10.53
C LYS A 64 13.84 -18.79 -9.22
N GLY A 65 12.52 -18.60 -9.18
CA GLY A 65 11.66 -18.94 -8.03
C GLY A 65 11.75 -17.99 -6.81
N GLY A 66 12.78 -17.15 -6.69
CA GLY A 66 12.93 -16.14 -5.62
C GLY A 66 12.21 -14.81 -5.87
N PHE A 67 11.54 -14.67 -7.00
CA PHE A 67 10.95 -13.43 -7.49
C PHE A 67 10.00 -12.73 -6.52
N PHE A 68 9.10 -13.48 -5.88
CA PHE A 68 8.05 -12.85 -5.11
C PHE A 68 8.54 -12.30 -3.77
N ALA A 69 9.54 -12.94 -3.15
CA ALA A 69 10.19 -12.42 -1.96
C ALA A 69 11.02 -11.17 -2.29
N ALA A 70 11.87 -11.25 -3.32
CA ALA A 70 12.71 -10.13 -3.78
C ALA A 70 11.88 -8.91 -4.21
N LEU A 71 10.72 -9.13 -4.80
CA LEU A 71 9.79 -8.08 -5.18
C LEU A 71 9.16 -7.41 -3.95
N ARG A 72 8.70 -8.18 -2.96
CA ARG A 72 8.12 -7.63 -1.73
C ARG A 72 9.17 -6.81 -0.98
N GLU A 73 10.35 -7.38 -0.78
CA GLU A 73 11.48 -6.71 -0.15
C GLU A 73 11.92 -5.47 -0.94
N GLY A 74 12.01 -5.58 -2.27
CA GLY A 74 12.38 -4.47 -3.13
C GLY A 74 11.34 -3.34 -3.13
N LEU A 75 10.05 -3.64 -3.07
CA LEU A 75 9.00 -2.62 -2.97
C LEU A 75 9.02 -1.92 -1.62
N THR A 76 9.16 -2.67 -0.52
CA THR A 76 9.31 -2.08 0.82
C THR A 76 10.61 -1.27 0.92
N GLY A 77 11.72 -1.76 0.37
CA GLY A 77 12.99 -1.05 0.28
C GLY A 77 12.89 0.23 -0.54
N ALA A 78 12.27 0.18 -1.72
CA ALA A 78 12.05 1.34 -2.59
C ALA A 78 11.29 2.50 -1.89
N VAL A 79 10.35 2.15 -1.02
CA VAL A 79 9.55 3.11 -0.26
C VAL A 79 10.32 3.60 0.97
N THR A 80 11.07 2.72 1.64
CA THR A 80 11.87 3.07 2.82
C THR A 80 13.08 3.94 2.44
N ASP A 81 13.79 3.60 1.36
CA ASP A 81 14.93 4.34 0.79
C ASP A 81 14.51 5.73 0.27
N ALA A 82 13.23 5.89 -0.08
CA ALA A 82 12.65 7.19 -0.41
C ALA A 82 12.43 8.08 0.83
N GLY A 83 12.69 7.58 2.04
CA GLY A 83 12.57 8.29 3.31
C GLY A 83 11.17 8.19 3.95
N CYS A 84 10.38 7.19 3.55
CA CYS A 84 9.01 7.01 3.98
C CYS A 84 8.95 5.96 5.09
N ASN A 85 8.47 6.36 6.26
CA ASN A 85 8.35 5.46 7.40
C ASN A 85 7.05 4.68 7.30
N LYS A 86 7.13 3.36 7.48
CA LYS A 86 5.94 2.50 7.50
C LYS A 86 5.14 2.75 8.77
N VAL A 87 3.84 2.94 8.61
CA VAL A 87 2.89 3.18 9.70
C VAL A 87 2.04 1.93 9.86
N GLY A 88 2.32 1.17 10.92
CA GLY A 88 1.55 -0.03 11.27
C GLY A 88 1.81 -1.24 10.36
N GLN A 89 0.93 -2.23 10.50
CA GLN A 89 1.02 -3.49 9.77
C GLN A 89 0.35 -3.40 8.39
N ALA A 90 0.84 -4.20 7.46
CA ALA A 90 0.20 -4.33 6.15
C ALA A 90 -1.16 -5.01 6.29
N VAL A 91 -2.14 -4.52 5.55
CA VAL A 91 -3.50 -5.09 5.49
C VAL A 91 -3.66 -5.83 4.16
N VAL A 92 -4.30 -6.99 4.18
CA VAL A 92 -4.53 -7.78 2.96
C VAL A 92 -6.02 -7.85 2.65
N LEU A 93 -6.40 -7.22 1.55
CA LEU A 93 -7.75 -7.28 0.99
C LEU A 93 -7.82 -8.52 0.09
N GLN A 94 -8.61 -9.52 0.46
CA GLN A 94 -8.55 -10.86 -0.12
C GLN A 94 -9.26 -10.94 -1.49
N LYS A 95 -10.29 -10.13 -1.69
CA LYS A 95 -11.13 -10.14 -2.89
C LYS A 95 -11.71 -8.75 -3.21
N LYS A 96 -12.39 -8.66 -4.34
CA LYS A 96 -13.08 -7.44 -4.78
C LYS A 96 -14.18 -7.06 -3.78
N GLY A 97 -14.24 -5.78 -3.42
CA GLY A 97 -15.20 -5.24 -2.45
C GLY A 97 -14.73 -5.29 -1.00
N ASP A 98 -13.66 -6.03 -0.69
CA ASP A 98 -13.02 -5.94 0.62
C ASP A 98 -12.47 -4.52 0.82
N SER A 99 -12.60 -4.00 2.04
CA SER A 99 -12.17 -2.64 2.35
C SER A 99 -11.54 -2.54 3.72
N VAL A 100 -10.78 -1.46 3.90
CA VAL A 100 -10.16 -1.07 5.17
C VAL A 100 -10.35 0.42 5.39
N ASN A 101 -10.56 0.81 6.64
CA ASN A 101 -10.61 2.21 7.06
C ASN A 101 -9.20 2.65 7.46
N LEU A 102 -8.68 3.69 6.80
CA LEU A 102 -7.35 4.23 7.06
C LEU A 102 -7.43 5.71 7.42
N ALA A 103 -6.52 6.17 8.28
CA ALA A 103 -6.44 7.58 8.64
C ALA A 103 -6.07 8.46 7.44
N SER A 104 -6.75 9.60 7.30
CA SER A 104 -6.42 10.61 6.29
C SER A 104 -4.99 11.15 6.46
N GLY A 105 -4.47 11.78 5.40
CA GLY A 105 -3.18 12.46 5.45
C GLY A 105 -1.95 11.55 5.31
N LEU A 106 -2.12 10.22 5.37
CA LEU A 106 -1.06 9.23 5.16
C LEU A 106 -0.87 8.89 3.67
N MET A 107 0.13 8.06 3.36
CA MET A 107 0.36 7.49 2.03
C MET A 107 0.03 5.99 2.03
N ILE A 108 -0.56 5.48 0.95
CA ILE A 108 -0.66 4.05 0.72
C ILE A 108 0.29 3.60 -0.39
N VAL A 109 0.82 2.40 -0.22
CA VAL A 109 1.46 1.60 -1.26
C VAL A 109 0.67 0.29 -1.34
N ALA A 110 -0.05 0.10 -2.44
CA ALA A 110 -0.91 -1.05 -2.61
C ALA A 110 -0.52 -1.85 -3.84
N TYR A 111 -0.34 -3.16 -3.72
CA TYR A 111 0.03 -4.05 -4.82
C TYR A 111 -0.72 -5.38 -4.71
N LYS A 112 -0.88 -6.07 -5.84
CA LYS A 112 -1.44 -7.43 -5.83
C LYS A 112 -0.41 -8.38 -5.23
N ASP A 113 -0.83 -9.26 -4.34
CA ASP A 113 0.03 -10.31 -3.80
C ASP A 113 0.18 -11.44 -4.82
N PRO A 114 1.35 -11.61 -5.43
CA PRO A 114 1.51 -12.60 -6.47
C PRO A 114 1.72 -14.03 -5.93
N VAL A 115 2.21 -14.19 -4.69
CA VAL A 115 2.30 -15.51 -4.03
C VAL A 115 0.90 -16.01 -3.71
N MET A 116 0.07 -15.16 -3.13
CA MET A 116 -1.29 -15.55 -2.78
C MET A 116 -2.17 -15.74 -4.02
N ALA A 117 -2.02 -14.89 -5.05
CA ALA A 117 -2.73 -15.09 -6.31
C ALA A 117 -2.34 -16.40 -7.01
N PHE A 118 -1.06 -16.77 -6.99
CA PHE A 118 -0.62 -18.03 -7.58
C PHE A 118 -1.06 -19.25 -6.77
N SER A 119 -0.92 -19.20 -5.44
CA SER A 119 -1.30 -20.34 -4.58
C SER A 119 -2.80 -20.61 -4.62
N ARG A 120 -3.64 -19.57 -4.56
CA ARG A 120 -5.11 -19.67 -4.54
C ARG A 120 -5.73 -19.87 -5.91
N ASP A 121 -5.33 -19.03 -6.88
CA ASP A 121 -6.04 -18.90 -8.15
C ASP A 121 -5.24 -19.48 -9.33
N LYS A 122 -4.02 -19.97 -9.09
CA LYS A 122 -3.04 -20.38 -10.13
C LYS A 122 -2.82 -19.27 -11.16
N LYS A 123 -2.92 -18.01 -10.72
CA LYS A 123 -2.75 -16.84 -11.58
C LYS A 123 -1.49 -16.07 -11.26
N ILE A 124 -0.84 -15.66 -12.34
CA ILE A 124 0.28 -14.74 -12.32
C ILE A 124 -0.31 -13.33 -12.44
N VAL A 125 -0.10 -12.52 -11.42
CA VAL A 125 -0.60 -11.15 -11.35
C VAL A 125 0.53 -10.16 -11.39
N ASN A 126 0.28 -8.98 -11.94
CA ASN A 126 1.25 -7.91 -11.96
C ASN A 126 1.24 -7.16 -10.60
N PRO A 127 2.37 -7.12 -9.89
CA PRO A 127 2.48 -6.50 -8.58
C PRO A 127 2.86 -5.01 -8.63
N LEU A 128 2.83 -4.37 -9.81
CA LEU A 128 3.11 -2.94 -9.91
C LEU A 128 2.17 -2.16 -8.98
N PRO A 129 2.71 -1.41 -8.01
CA PRO A 129 1.90 -0.81 -6.97
C PRO A 129 1.14 0.42 -7.46
N ALA A 130 0.04 0.71 -6.77
CA ALA A 130 -0.54 2.03 -6.71
C ALA A 130 0.00 2.75 -5.48
N ILE A 131 0.56 3.94 -5.69
CA ILE A 131 1.11 4.78 -4.61
C ILE A 131 0.36 6.10 -4.64
N THR A 132 -0.24 6.49 -3.51
CA THR A 132 -0.98 7.76 -3.42
C THR A 132 -1.16 8.25 -1.99
N LYS A 133 -1.34 9.56 -1.83
CA LYS A 133 -1.82 10.16 -0.58
C LYS A 133 -3.28 9.77 -0.33
N ILE A 134 -3.58 9.37 0.90
CA ILE A 134 -4.94 9.22 1.42
C ILE A 134 -5.56 10.63 1.52
N PRO A 135 -6.68 10.89 0.83
CA PRO A 135 -7.34 12.19 0.85
C PRO A 135 -7.85 12.52 2.26
N GLU A 136 -8.26 13.77 2.47
CA GLU A 136 -8.86 14.17 3.75
C GLU A 136 -10.24 13.52 3.98
N SER A 137 -10.96 13.18 2.90
CA SER A 137 -12.25 12.51 2.94
C SER A 137 -12.51 11.69 1.67
N GLY A 138 -13.56 10.86 1.69
CA GLY A 138 -14.03 10.10 0.53
C GLY A 138 -13.61 8.63 0.52
N LYS A 139 -13.50 8.06 -0.68
CA LYS A 139 -13.18 6.65 -0.90
C LYS A 139 -12.07 6.48 -1.95
N LEU A 140 -11.13 5.59 -1.67
CA LEU A 140 -10.15 5.12 -2.65
C LEU A 140 -10.54 3.72 -3.15
N ILE A 141 -10.51 3.53 -4.47
CA ILE A 141 -10.71 2.23 -5.08
C ILE A 141 -9.42 1.79 -5.78
N LEU A 142 -8.91 0.64 -5.39
CA LEU A 142 -7.71 0.00 -5.94
C LEU A 142 -8.09 -0.86 -7.16
N GLU A 143 -8.17 -0.22 -8.32
CA GLU A 143 -8.59 -0.86 -9.56
C GLU A 143 -7.43 -1.55 -10.29
N THR A 144 -7.75 -2.62 -11.02
CA THR A 144 -6.79 -3.26 -11.92
C THR A 144 -6.59 -2.41 -13.18
N ARG A 145 -5.34 -2.10 -13.52
CA ARG A 145 -4.97 -1.47 -14.79
C ARG A 145 -5.14 -2.47 -15.94
N LYS A 146 -5.50 -1.97 -17.13
CA LYS A 146 -5.51 -2.78 -18.36
C LYS A 146 -4.07 -3.23 -18.67
N SER A 147 -3.89 -4.50 -19.09
CA SER A 147 -2.55 -5.11 -19.24
C SER A 147 -1.82 -4.76 -20.54
N SER A 148 -2.49 -4.13 -21.51
CA SER A 148 -1.94 -3.87 -22.86
C SER A 148 -0.65 -3.05 -22.83
N THR A 149 -0.49 -2.13 -21.89
CA THR A 149 0.72 -1.32 -21.73
C THR A 149 1.89 -2.09 -21.10
N LEU A 150 1.63 -3.21 -20.41
CA LEU A 150 2.63 -3.93 -19.59
C LEU A 150 3.01 -5.31 -20.12
N GLY A 151 2.16 -5.94 -20.95
CA GLY A 151 2.61 -7.09 -21.76
C GLY A 151 3.84 -6.73 -22.61
N ALA A 152 3.93 -5.47 -23.05
CA ALA A 152 5.10 -4.92 -23.74
C ALA A 152 6.32 -4.66 -22.83
N LEU A 153 6.11 -4.25 -21.57
CA LEU A 153 7.22 -3.88 -20.65
C LEU A 153 7.84 -5.09 -19.94
N ILE A 154 7.04 -6.07 -19.51
CA ILE A 154 7.53 -7.20 -18.70
C ILE A 154 7.22 -8.58 -19.29
N GLY A 155 6.58 -8.67 -20.45
CA GLY A 155 6.34 -9.95 -21.14
C GLY A 155 5.31 -10.87 -20.47
N MET A 156 4.63 -10.41 -19.43
CA MET A 156 3.67 -11.20 -18.66
C MET A 156 2.25 -10.96 -19.17
N LYS A 157 1.63 -12.00 -19.77
CA LYS A 157 0.19 -12.03 -20.06
C LYS A 157 -0.57 -12.25 -18.74
N GLY A 158 -0.81 -11.19 -17.98
CA GLY A 158 -1.52 -11.23 -16.71
C GLY A 158 -2.40 -10.00 -16.48
N ASP A 159 -3.25 -10.04 -15.45
CA ASP A 159 -4.01 -8.87 -15.00
C ASP A 159 -3.04 -7.75 -14.59
N GLY A 160 -3.23 -6.54 -15.13
CA GLY A 160 -2.30 -5.42 -14.97
C GLY A 160 -2.14 -4.95 -13.51
N GLY A 161 -1.17 -4.07 -13.25
CA GLY A 161 -0.90 -3.52 -11.91
C GLY A 161 -2.09 -2.77 -11.30
N LEU A 162 -1.92 -2.19 -10.12
CA LEU A 162 -2.98 -1.42 -9.48
C LEU A 162 -2.92 0.06 -9.84
N LYS A 163 -4.08 0.69 -10.03
CA LYS A 163 -4.25 2.16 -10.04
C LYS A 163 -5.22 2.54 -8.93
N VAL A 164 -5.11 3.76 -8.43
CA VAL A 164 -6.09 4.32 -7.50
C VAL A 164 -7.07 5.21 -8.26
N THR A 165 -8.36 4.99 -8.01
CA THR A 165 -9.44 5.88 -8.41
C THR A 165 -10.03 6.52 -7.15
N LYS A 166 -10.10 7.86 -7.11
CA LYS A 166 -10.68 8.61 -6.00
C LYS A 166 -12.17 8.82 -6.27
N LYS A 167 -13.02 8.61 -5.25
CA LYS A 167 -14.47 8.82 -5.31
C LYS A 167 -14.95 9.61 -4.11
#